data_AF-A0A437P5S0-F1
#
_entry.id   AF-A0A437P5S0-F1
#
_cell.length_a   1.000
_cell.length_b   1.000
_cell.length_c   1.000
_cell.angle_alpha   90.00
_cell.angle_beta   90.00
_cell.angle_gamma   90.00
#
_symmetry.space_group_name_H-M   'P 1'
#
loop_
_entity.id
_entity.type
_entity.pdbx_description
1 polymer ?
#
loop_
_entity_poly.entity_id
_entity_poly.type
_entity_poly.pdbx_seq_one_letter_code
_entity_poly.pdbx_strand_id
1 'polypeptide(L)'
;MARPKNQTARRAQLVAAATRAVSAHGPARVRVADIADAAGVARGSVHYYFQDLSELLRQVYKEAVDRFFTRRMARVSTLSDARDKLVASARCGLPSGPDDELVRALYRFGSDLPDDPVYQALIQGLTDRQVAVYAGILEVGVAQGHFHPAEPVLDIATNLVGLEDAFGMYIIASSPSVTTERALELILGYARTATGCAELVPDRPTAQTPDSTARSQPAAAPPEDPAP
;
A
#
# COMPACT_ATOMS: atom_id res chain seq x y z
N MET A 1 -0.20 36.80 0.07
CA MET A 1 -0.13 35.51 0.78
C MET A 1 -0.93 34.48 0.00
N ALA A 2 -0.36 33.33 -0.37
CA ALA A 2 -1.08 32.30 -1.09
C ALA A 2 -2.06 31.56 -0.16
N ARG A 3 -3.27 31.26 -0.64
CA ARG A 3 -4.34 30.56 0.11
C ARG A 3 -3.87 29.16 0.55
N PRO A 4 -4.24 28.64 1.73
CA PRO A 4 -3.72 27.35 2.27
C PRO A 4 -3.83 26.16 1.30
N LYS A 5 -4.94 26.08 0.54
CA LYS A 5 -5.14 25.05 -0.49
C LYS A 5 -4.09 25.10 -1.61
N ASN A 6 -3.62 26.29 -1.98
CA ASN A 6 -2.55 26.45 -2.98
C ASN A 6 -1.19 26.06 -2.42
N GLN A 7 -0.98 26.22 -1.10
CA GLN A 7 0.26 25.83 -0.43
C GLN A 7 0.43 24.30 -0.41
N THR A 8 -0.61 23.57 -0.02
CA THR A 8 -0.62 22.10 -0.03
C THR A 8 -0.45 21.54 -1.44
N ALA A 9 -1.19 22.08 -2.42
CA ALA A 9 -1.06 21.66 -3.81
C ALA A 9 0.36 21.89 -4.34
N ARG A 10 1.00 23.01 -3.97
CA ARG A 10 2.37 23.29 -4.38
C ARG A 10 3.39 22.35 -3.73
N ARG A 11 3.26 22.04 -2.43
CA ARG A 11 4.09 21.01 -1.79
C ARG A 11 3.93 19.66 -2.50
N ALA A 12 2.70 19.24 -2.78
CA ALA A 12 2.45 17.97 -3.48
C ALA A 12 3.08 17.95 -4.87
N GLN A 13 3.01 19.05 -5.63
CA GLN A 13 3.65 19.17 -6.93
C GLN A 13 5.18 19.03 -6.85
N LEU A 14 5.81 19.67 -5.86
CA LEU A 14 7.26 19.58 -5.64
C LEU A 14 7.69 18.16 -5.22
N VAL A 15 6.90 17.50 -4.37
CA VAL A 15 7.15 16.10 -4.00
C VAL A 15 7.03 15.19 -5.22
N ALA A 16 6.00 15.35 -6.05
CA ALA A 16 5.85 14.57 -7.28
C ALA A 16 7.00 14.79 -8.26
N ALA A 17 7.48 16.04 -8.41
CA ALA A 17 8.66 16.34 -9.22
C ALA A 17 9.93 15.70 -8.65
N ALA A 18 10.09 15.69 -7.32
CA ALA A 18 11.20 15.01 -6.66
C ALA A 18 11.13 13.50 -6.88
N THR A 19 9.95 12.87 -6.75
CA THR A 19 9.75 11.44 -7.02
C THR A 19 10.19 11.09 -8.44
N ARG A 20 9.78 11.90 -9.44
CA ARG A 20 10.22 11.74 -10.84
C ARG A 20 11.73 11.86 -11.02
N ALA A 21 12.33 12.88 -10.42
CA ALA A 21 13.76 13.11 -10.54
C ALA A 21 14.56 11.95 -9.92
N VAL A 22 14.13 11.46 -8.76
CA VAL A 22 14.77 10.32 -8.06
C VAL A 22 14.58 9.02 -8.84
N SER A 23 13.37 8.77 -9.36
CA SER A 23 13.10 7.54 -10.12
C SER A 23 13.95 7.46 -11.40
N ALA A 24 14.18 8.59 -12.07
CA ALA A 24 14.97 8.69 -13.29
C ALA A 24 16.49 8.67 -13.05
N HIS A 25 16.98 9.41 -12.05
CA HIS A 25 18.41 9.71 -11.92
C HIS A 25 19.07 9.15 -10.66
N GLY A 26 18.28 8.62 -9.72
CA GLY A 26 18.77 8.18 -8.41
C GLY A 26 18.98 9.35 -7.44
N PRO A 27 18.79 9.16 -6.13
CA PRO A 27 18.77 10.26 -5.16
C PRO A 27 20.12 10.97 -5.02
N ALA A 28 21.23 10.28 -5.26
CA ALA A 28 22.57 10.86 -5.14
C ALA A 28 22.87 11.91 -6.22
N ARG A 29 22.16 11.88 -7.35
CA ARG A 29 22.39 12.78 -8.50
C ARG A 29 21.39 13.94 -8.59
N VAL A 30 20.28 13.87 -7.85
CA VAL A 30 19.22 14.88 -7.90
C VAL A 30 19.66 16.14 -7.16
N ARG A 31 19.38 17.30 -7.75
CA ARG A 31 19.59 18.63 -7.16
C ARG A 31 18.28 19.39 -7.06
N VAL A 32 18.24 20.39 -6.18
CA VAL A 32 17.08 21.29 -6.02
C VAL A 32 16.72 21.99 -7.33
N ALA A 33 17.69 22.29 -8.18
CA ALA A 33 17.46 22.88 -9.50
C ALA A 33 16.68 21.93 -10.42
N ASP A 34 17.07 20.66 -10.51
CA ASP A 34 16.41 19.66 -11.35
C ASP A 34 14.93 19.50 -10.95
N ILE A 35 14.64 19.54 -9.66
CA ILE A 35 13.29 19.46 -9.11
C ILE A 35 12.49 20.72 -9.45
N ALA A 36 13.10 21.91 -9.32
CA ALA A 36 12.46 23.17 -9.66
C ALA A 36 12.06 23.20 -11.14
N ASP A 37 12.98 22.77 -12.01
CA ASP A 37 12.76 22.67 -13.46
C ASP A 37 11.67 21.65 -13.78
N ALA A 38 11.72 20.45 -13.18
CA ALA A 38 10.70 19.41 -13.36
C ALA A 38 9.31 19.79 -12.80
N ALA A 39 9.26 20.75 -11.87
CA ALA A 39 8.02 21.32 -11.33
C ALA A 39 7.57 22.60 -12.07
N GLY A 40 8.39 23.14 -12.97
CA GLY A 40 8.12 24.41 -13.65
C GLY A 40 8.04 25.60 -12.70
N VAL A 41 8.88 25.63 -11.66
CA VAL A 41 8.93 26.72 -10.67
C VAL A 41 10.34 27.27 -10.51
N ALA A 42 10.47 28.48 -9.96
CA ALA A 42 11.78 29.03 -9.62
C ALA A 42 12.42 28.26 -8.47
N ARG A 43 13.75 28.12 -8.46
CA ARG A 43 14.50 27.47 -7.37
C ARG A 43 14.18 28.07 -5.99
N GLY A 44 14.01 29.39 -5.91
CA GLY A 44 13.62 30.07 -4.66
C GLY A 44 12.25 29.62 -4.13
N SER A 45 11.34 29.18 -5.00
CA SER A 45 10.06 28.61 -4.60
C SER A 45 10.25 27.27 -3.88
N VAL A 46 11.22 26.44 -4.28
CA VAL A 46 11.47 25.16 -3.59
C VAL A 46 11.93 25.42 -2.15
N HIS A 47 12.88 26.35 -1.96
CA HIS A 47 13.38 26.74 -0.63
C HIS A 47 12.32 27.40 0.27
N TYR A 48 11.27 27.97 -0.32
CA TYR A 48 10.12 28.46 0.46
C TYR A 48 9.30 27.32 1.08
N TYR A 49 9.25 26.15 0.43
CA TYR A 49 8.47 25.01 0.90
C TYR A 49 9.29 23.97 1.66
N PHE A 50 10.59 23.88 1.39
CA PHE A 50 11.49 22.85 1.92
C PHE A 50 12.82 23.48 2.29
N GLN A 51 13.34 23.17 3.47
CA GLN A 51 14.62 23.69 3.97
C GLN A 51 15.78 23.27 3.04
N ASP A 52 15.81 21.99 2.68
CA ASP A 52 16.86 21.38 1.90
C ASP A 52 16.33 20.22 1.04
N LEU A 53 17.24 19.63 0.25
CA LEU A 53 16.93 18.46 -0.57
C LEU A 53 16.55 17.26 0.30
N SER A 54 17.18 17.08 1.46
CA SER A 54 16.94 15.95 2.36
C SER A 54 15.51 15.96 2.95
N GLU A 55 14.94 17.13 3.25
CA GLU A 55 13.53 17.27 3.64
C GLU A 55 12.60 16.81 2.51
N LEU A 56 12.93 17.15 1.27
CA LEU A 56 12.13 16.80 0.11
C LEU A 56 12.21 15.31 -0.21
N LEU A 57 13.40 14.70 -0.14
CA LEU A 57 13.59 13.25 -0.28
C LEU A 57 12.85 12.48 0.82
N ARG A 58 12.84 12.99 2.06
CA ARG A 58 12.00 12.42 3.14
C ARG A 58 10.51 12.49 2.84
N GLN A 59 10.03 13.50 2.09
CA GLN A 59 8.62 13.52 1.67
C GLN A 59 8.32 12.47 0.60
N VAL A 60 9.24 12.19 -0.33
CA VAL A 60 9.09 11.08 -1.28
C VAL A 60 8.90 9.76 -0.51
N TYR A 61 9.69 9.57 0.55
CA TYR A 61 9.52 8.47 1.50
C TYR A 61 8.16 8.44 2.18
N LYS A 62 7.69 9.60 2.65
CA LYS A 62 6.39 9.71 3.30
C LYS A 62 5.25 9.33 2.36
N GLU A 63 5.35 9.63 1.07
CA GLU A 63 4.36 9.21 0.07
C GLU A 63 4.33 7.68 -0.09
N ALA A 64 5.49 7.02 -0.02
CA ALA A 64 5.55 5.55 0.00
C ALA A 64 4.87 4.96 1.24
N VAL A 65 5.14 5.50 2.42
CA VAL A 65 4.45 5.10 3.65
C VAL A 65 2.94 5.34 3.52
N ASP A 66 2.52 6.47 2.98
CA ASP A 66 1.11 6.76 2.76
C ASP A 66 0.46 5.72 1.83
N ARG A 67 1.12 5.35 0.72
CA ARG A 67 0.61 4.32 -0.20
C ARG A 67 0.57 2.93 0.42
N PHE A 68 1.72 2.43 0.86
CA PHE A 68 1.90 1.02 1.24
C PHE A 68 1.38 0.69 2.63
N PHE A 69 1.17 1.70 3.48
CA PHE A 69 0.57 1.51 4.79
C PHE A 69 -0.78 2.22 4.90
N THR A 70 -0.85 3.56 4.85
CA THR A 70 -2.08 4.29 5.18
C THR A 70 -3.25 3.96 4.24
N ARG A 71 -3.04 4.09 2.92
CA ARG A 71 -4.07 3.81 1.91
C ARG A 71 -4.41 2.32 1.84
N ARG A 72 -3.39 1.46 1.95
CA ARG A 72 -3.55 0.00 2.02
C ARG A 72 -4.42 -0.39 3.22
N MET A 73 -4.12 0.11 4.40
CA MET A 73 -4.88 -0.14 5.62
C MET A 73 -6.33 0.35 5.46
N ALA A 74 -6.52 1.59 4.97
CA ALA A 74 -7.85 2.13 4.72
C ALA A 74 -8.68 1.23 3.78
N ARG A 75 -8.06 0.69 2.72
CA ARG A 75 -8.71 -0.25 1.79
C ARG A 75 -9.02 -1.60 2.44
N VAL A 76 -8.11 -2.14 3.25
CA VAL A 76 -8.31 -3.41 3.97
C VAL A 76 -9.41 -3.27 5.03
N SER A 77 -9.51 -2.12 5.69
CA SER A 77 -10.51 -1.85 6.73
C SER A 77 -11.94 -1.80 6.19
N THR A 78 -12.17 -1.51 4.91
CA THR A 78 -13.52 -1.55 4.31
C THR A 78 -14.05 -2.97 4.07
N LEU A 79 -13.19 -3.98 4.17
CA LEU A 79 -13.53 -5.39 3.92
C LEU A 79 -13.78 -6.09 5.25
N SER A 80 -14.73 -7.03 5.28
CA SER A 80 -15.05 -7.83 6.48
C SER A 80 -14.35 -9.20 6.46
N ASP A 81 -14.35 -9.88 5.31
CA ASP A 81 -13.74 -11.20 5.13
C ASP A 81 -12.21 -11.10 5.06
N ALA A 82 -11.50 -11.87 5.89
CA ALA A 82 -10.04 -11.92 5.92
C ALA A 82 -9.41 -12.36 4.59
N ARG A 83 -10.11 -13.20 3.82
CA ARG A 83 -9.65 -13.66 2.51
C ARG A 83 -9.64 -12.51 1.52
N ASP A 84 -10.69 -11.68 1.51
CA ASP A 84 -10.77 -10.47 0.68
C ASP A 84 -9.73 -9.43 1.13
N LYS A 85 -9.54 -9.27 2.44
CA LYS A 85 -8.50 -8.41 3.01
C LYS A 85 -7.11 -8.81 2.52
N LEU A 86 -6.77 -10.10 2.57
CA LEU A 86 -5.46 -10.61 2.16
C LEU A 86 -5.22 -10.37 0.67
N VAL A 87 -6.20 -10.70 -0.18
CA VAL A 87 -6.11 -10.47 -1.64
C VAL A 87 -5.95 -8.99 -1.97
N ALA A 88 -6.76 -8.12 -1.35
CA ALA A 88 -6.65 -6.68 -1.54
C ALA A 88 -5.31 -6.13 -1.05
N SER A 89 -4.83 -6.61 0.11
CA SER A 89 -3.54 -6.24 0.68
C SER A 89 -2.40 -6.58 -0.28
N ALA A 90 -2.32 -7.83 -0.75
CA ALA A 90 -1.30 -8.29 -1.70
C ALA A 90 -1.31 -7.50 -3.01
N ARG A 91 -2.50 -7.22 -3.56
CA ARG A 91 -2.63 -6.40 -4.76
C ARG A 91 -2.13 -4.97 -4.55
N CYS A 92 -2.42 -4.36 -3.40
CA CYS A 92 -1.95 -3.01 -3.07
C CYS A 92 -0.45 -2.94 -2.74
N GLY A 93 0.17 -4.05 -2.33
CA GLY A 93 1.59 -4.14 -2.04
C GLY A 93 2.49 -4.18 -3.28
N LEU A 94 1.94 -4.51 -4.44
CA LEU A 94 2.69 -4.59 -5.69
C LEU A 94 2.75 -3.26 -6.46
N PRO A 95 3.79 -3.03 -7.29
CA PRO A 95 3.81 -1.93 -8.24
C PRO A 95 2.68 -2.04 -9.26
N SER A 96 2.16 -0.89 -9.73
CA SER A 96 1.15 -0.89 -10.80
C SER A 96 1.71 -1.31 -12.16
N GLY A 97 3.04 -1.36 -12.29
CA GLY A 97 3.77 -1.76 -13.49
C GLY A 97 5.21 -1.25 -13.46
N PRO A 98 5.95 -1.40 -14.56
CA PRO A 98 7.35 -0.95 -14.64
C PRO A 98 7.50 0.57 -14.49
N ASP A 99 6.49 1.35 -14.86
CA ASP A 99 6.52 2.82 -14.83
C ASP A 99 6.09 3.41 -13.48
N ASP A 100 5.98 2.59 -12.43
CA ASP A 100 5.63 3.05 -11.09
C ASP A 100 6.80 3.85 -10.46
N GLU A 101 6.77 5.16 -10.69
CA GLU A 101 7.84 6.09 -10.31
C GLU A 101 8.15 6.07 -8.81
N LEU A 102 7.12 5.92 -7.96
CA LEU A 102 7.30 5.91 -6.51
C LEU A 102 8.08 4.68 -6.08
N VAL A 103 7.73 3.50 -6.58
CA VAL A 103 8.44 2.26 -6.25
C VAL A 103 9.84 2.27 -6.84
N ARG A 104 9.99 2.72 -8.09
CA ARG A 104 11.29 2.89 -8.72
C ARG A 104 12.19 3.81 -7.90
N ALA A 105 11.66 4.93 -7.39
CA ALA A 105 12.39 5.84 -6.52
C ALA A 105 12.84 5.13 -5.23
N LEU A 106 11.97 4.39 -4.55
CA LEU A 106 12.31 3.61 -3.35
C LEU A 106 13.48 2.65 -3.59
N TYR A 107 13.43 1.85 -4.64
CA TYR A 107 14.52 0.92 -4.94
C TYR A 107 15.82 1.64 -5.33
N ARG A 108 15.74 2.79 -6.01
CA ARG A 108 16.91 3.64 -6.29
C ARG A 108 17.57 4.11 -5.02
N PHE A 109 16.81 4.51 -4.00
CA PHE A 109 17.40 4.89 -2.74
C PHE A 109 18.14 3.73 -2.06
N GLY A 110 17.57 2.52 -2.05
CA GLY A 110 18.23 1.37 -1.43
C GLY A 110 19.53 0.96 -2.13
N SER A 111 19.57 1.13 -3.45
CA SER A 111 20.77 0.86 -4.25
C SER A 111 21.84 1.95 -4.11
N ASP A 112 21.44 3.22 -4.10
CA ASP A 112 22.38 4.35 -4.18
C ASP A 112 22.86 4.82 -2.79
N LEU A 113 22.07 4.56 -1.75
CA LEU A 113 22.33 4.98 -0.37
C LEU A 113 22.23 3.79 0.63
N PRO A 114 22.95 2.68 0.41
CA PRO A 114 22.80 1.48 1.23
C PRO A 114 23.20 1.71 2.70
N ASP A 115 24.13 2.63 2.98
CA ASP A 115 24.66 2.89 4.33
C ASP A 115 24.05 4.14 4.99
N ASP A 116 23.04 4.78 4.39
CA ASP A 116 22.42 5.97 4.99
C ASP A 116 21.52 5.56 6.17
N PRO A 117 21.81 6.01 7.42
CA PRO A 117 21.08 5.55 8.60
C PRO A 117 19.64 6.08 8.65
N VAL A 118 19.38 7.24 8.07
CA VAL A 118 18.01 7.80 8.00
C VAL A 118 17.18 6.97 7.05
N TYR A 119 17.76 6.62 5.91
CA TYR A 119 17.18 5.75 4.91
C TYR A 119 16.84 4.36 5.48
N GLN A 120 17.82 3.73 6.13
CA GLN A 120 17.65 2.41 6.75
C GLN A 120 16.52 2.41 7.78
N ALA A 121 16.45 3.44 8.65
CA ALA A 121 15.37 3.57 9.61
C ALA A 121 13.98 3.74 8.96
N LEU A 122 13.92 4.45 7.81
CA LEU A 122 12.67 4.63 7.07
C LEU A 122 12.19 3.34 6.42
N ILE A 123 13.09 2.58 5.79
CA ILE A 123 12.76 1.27 5.20
C ILE A 123 12.36 0.28 6.29
N GLN A 124 13.14 0.15 7.36
CA GLN A 124 12.80 -0.73 8.48
C GLN A 124 11.40 -0.42 9.01
N GLY A 125 11.10 0.86 9.26
CA GLY A 125 9.80 1.27 9.74
C GLY A 125 8.67 1.03 8.72
N LEU A 126 8.93 1.03 7.43
CA LEU A 126 7.94 0.69 6.40
C LEU A 126 7.67 -0.82 6.39
N THR A 127 8.74 -1.63 6.40
CA THR A 127 8.66 -3.09 6.48
C THR A 127 7.89 -3.53 7.72
N ASP A 128 8.23 -3.02 8.91
CA ASP A 128 7.53 -3.35 10.16
C ASP A 128 6.02 -3.08 10.06
N ARG A 129 5.65 -1.96 9.44
CA ARG A 129 4.25 -1.58 9.23
C ARG A 129 3.54 -2.49 8.24
N GLN A 130 4.20 -2.89 7.15
CA GLN A 130 3.62 -3.84 6.18
C GLN A 130 3.44 -5.23 6.79
N VAL A 131 4.42 -5.69 7.59
CA VAL A 131 4.32 -6.95 8.34
C VAL A 131 3.15 -6.90 9.30
N ALA A 132 2.99 -5.80 10.05
CA ALA A 132 1.86 -5.63 10.97
C ALA A 132 0.49 -5.67 10.25
N VAL A 133 0.38 -5.09 9.05
CA VAL A 133 -0.85 -5.18 8.22
C VAL A 133 -1.17 -6.65 7.93
N TYR A 134 -0.19 -7.42 7.48
CA TYR A 134 -0.41 -8.84 7.17
C TYR A 134 -0.70 -9.68 8.40
N ALA A 135 0.04 -9.50 9.49
CA ALA A 135 -0.20 -10.21 10.74
C ALA A 135 -1.64 -9.99 11.23
N GLY A 136 -2.11 -8.74 11.24
CA GLY A 136 -3.49 -8.45 11.63
C GLY A 136 -4.54 -9.09 10.71
N ILE A 137 -4.31 -9.13 9.40
CA ILE A 137 -5.21 -9.82 8.45
C ILE A 137 -5.24 -11.34 8.72
N LEU A 138 -4.07 -11.94 8.95
CA LEU A 138 -3.94 -13.36 9.24
C LEU A 138 -4.63 -13.73 10.56
N GLU A 139 -4.44 -12.93 11.61
CA GLU A 139 -5.14 -13.09 12.90
C GLU A 139 -6.66 -13.02 12.74
N VAL A 140 -7.17 -12.05 11.98
CA VAL A 140 -8.61 -11.96 11.68
C VAL A 140 -9.10 -13.21 10.96
N GLY A 141 -8.34 -13.76 10.01
CA GLY A 141 -8.74 -14.97 9.29
C GLY A 141 -8.66 -16.24 10.13
N VAL A 142 -7.75 -16.32 11.10
CA VAL A 142 -7.75 -17.38 12.12
C VAL A 142 -9.00 -17.25 13.00
N ALA A 143 -9.33 -16.05 13.47
CA ALA A 143 -10.52 -15.80 14.28
C ALA A 143 -11.83 -16.10 13.52
N GLN A 144 -11.85 -15.90 12.21
CA GLN A 144 -12.97 -16.25 11.32
C GLN A 144 -13.01 -17.74 10.94
N GLY A 145 -12.00 -18.53 11.31
CA GLY A 145 -11.87 -19.94 10.94
C GLY A 145 -11.55 -20.18 9.46
N HIS A 146 -11.12 -19.15 8.73
CA HIS A 146 -10.72 -19.25 7.33
C HIS A 146 -9.28 -19.74 7.18
N PHE A 147 -8.40 -19.35 8.10
CA PHE A 147 -6.98 -19.64 8.04
C PHE A 147 -6.59 -20.62 9.14
N HIS A 148 -5.77 -21.59 8.75
CA HIS A 148 -5.14 -22.59 9.61
C HIS A 148 -3.63 -22.57 9.36
N PRO A 149 -2.91 -21.53 9.86
CA PRO A 149 -1.48 -21.37 9.62
C PRO A 149 -0.67 -22.60 10.07
N ALA A 150 0.21 -23.09 9.20
CA ALA A 150 1.15 -24.15 9.54
C ALA A 150 2.40 -23.64 10.28
N GLU A 151 2.63 -22.32 10.23
CA GLU A 151 3.78 -21.60 10.76
C GLU A 151 3.30 -20.42 11.63
N PRO A 152 4.16 -19.81 12.46
CA PRO A 152 3.82 -18.59 13.17
C PRO A 152 3.31 -17.50 12.23
N VAL A 153 2.23 -16.82 12.62
CA VAL A 153 1.59 -15.76 11.82
C VAL A 153 2.59 -14.67 11.39
N LEU A 154 3.52 -14.32 12.28
CA LEU A 154 4.53 -13.30 12.00
C LEU A 154 5.51 -13.73 10.91
N ASP A 155 5.87 -15.00 10.84
CA ASP A 155 6.79 -15.54 9.83
C ASP A 155 6.11 -15.51 8.45
N ILE A 156 4.84 -15.94 8.39
CA ILE A 156 4.04 -15.87 7.16
C ILE A 156 3.88 -14.42 6.69
N ALA A 157 3.57 -13.50 7.61
CA ALA A 157 3.46 -12.08 7.30
C ALA A 157 4.77 -11.50 6.76
N THR A 158 5.90 -11.85 7.39
CA THR A 158 7.24 -11.42 6.95
C THR A 158 7.57 -11.95 5.57
N ASN A 159 7.27 -13.23 5.30
CA ASN A 159 7.49 -13.84 3.98
C ASN A 159 6.61 -13.21 2.90
N LEU A 160 5.36 -12.85 3.20
CA LEU A 160 4.49 -12.14 2.26
C LEU A 160 5.06 -10.77 1.86
N VAL A 161 5.58 -10.00 2.82
CA VAL A 161 6.24 -8.72 2.54
C VAL A 161 7.53 -8.94 1.73
N GLY A 162 8.35 -9.91 2.10
CA GLY A 162 9.57 -10.24 1.36
C GLY A 162 9.29 -10.63 -0.10
N LEU A 163 8.21 -11.37 -0.36
CA LEU A 163 7.76 -11.70 -1.71
C LEU A 163 7.28 -10.46 -2.48
N GLU A 164 6.51 -9.57 -1.85
CA GLU A 164 6.11 -8.29 -2.45
C GLU A 164 7.32 -7.47 -2.90
N ASP A 165 8.32 -7.33 -2.02
CA ASP A 165 9.52 -6.55 -2.29
C ASP A 165 10.34 -7.17 -3.43
N ALA A 166 10.56 -8.48 -3.40
CA ALA A 166 11.31 -9.18 -4.44
C ALA A 166 10.62 -9.11 -5.81
N PHE A 167 9.32 -9.38 -5.87
CA PHE A 167 8.59 -9.30 -7.14
C PHE A 167 8.44 -7.85 -7.62
N GLY A 168 8.29 -6.90 -6.70
CA GLY A 168 8.27 -5.48 -7.04
C GLY A 168 9.56 -5.04 -7.74
N MET A 169 10.72 -5.51 -7.28
CA MET A 169 12.00 -5.26 -7.96
C MET A 169 12.01 -5.83 -9.38
N TYR A 170 11.50 -7.05 -9.59
CA TYR A 170 11.43 -7.67 -10.92
C TYR A 170 10.49 -6.93 -11.88
N ILE A 171 9.35 -6.45 -11.38
CA ILE A 171 8.38 -5.65 -12.15
C ILE A 171 9.02 -4.33 -12.60
N ILE A 172 9.69 -3.61 -11.69
CA ILE A 172 10.37 -2.34 -12.00
C ILE A 172 11.55 -2.54 -12.96
N ALA A 173 12.22 -3.68 -12.87
CA ALA A 173 13.27 -4.10 -13.79
C ALA A 173 12.72 -4.57 -15.16
N SER A 174 11.40 -4.51 -15.37
CA SER A 174 10.73 -4.97 -16.60
C SER A 174 11.07 -6.43 -16.95
N SER A 175 11.17 -7.29 -15.94
CA SER A 175 11.40 -8.72 -16.15
C SER A 175 10.23 -9.33 -16.94
N PRO A 176 10.47 -9.93 -18.12
CA PRO A 176 9.38 -10.45 -18.96
C PRO A 176 8.63 -11.63 -18.32
N SER A 177 9.23 -12.29 -17.34
CA SER A 177 8.64 -13.46 -16.67
C SER A 177 7.77 -13.13 -15.46
N VAL A 178 7.81 -11.90 -14.95
CA VAL A 178 7.12 -11.50 -13.71
C VAL A 178 6.37 -10.19 -13.95
N THR A 179 5.11 -10.32 -14.39
CA THR A 179 4.16 -9.19 -14.42
C THR A 179 3.55 -8.97 -13.03
N THR A 180 2.86 -7.84 -12.84
CA THR A 180 2.12 -7.56 -11.60
C THR A 180 1.07 -8.64 -11.31
N GLU A 181 0.36 -9.09 -12.34
CA GLU A 181 -0.66 -10.15 -12.22
C GLU A 181 -0.01 -11.47 -11.82
N ARG A 182 1.11 -11.83 -12.47
CA ARG A 182 1.82 -13.07 -12.15
C ARG A 182 2.40 -13.04 -10.75
N ALA A 183 2.95 -11.90 -10.31
CA ALA A 183 3.43 -11.72 -8.95
C ALA A 183 2.31 -11.90 -7.92
N LEU A 184 1.13 -11.33 -8.17
CA LEU A 184 -0.03 -11.50 -7.30
C LEU A 184 -0.44 -12.97 -7.19
N GLU A 185 -0.48 -13.71 -8.30
CA GLU A 185 -0.77 -15.14 -8.29
C GLU A 185 0.22 -15.96 -7.45
N LEU A 186 1.52 -15.63 -7.55
CA LEU A 186 2.60 -16.29 -6.81
C LEU A 186 2.52 -16.01 -5.31
N ILE A 187 2.30 -14.74 -4.93
CA ILE A 187 2.10 -14.33 -3.53
C ILE A 187 0.88 -15.05 -2.95
N LEU A 188 -0.24 -15.05 -3.66
CA LEU A 188 -1.43 -15.75 -3.21
C LEU A 188 -1.22 -17.27 -3.20
N GLY A 189 -0.41 -17.81 -4.10
CA GLY A 189 0.01 -19.22 -4.06
C GLY A 189 0.75 -19.59 -2.78
N TYR A 190 1.72 -18.77 -2.37
CA TYR A 190 2.36 -18.93 -1.08
C TYR A 190 1.35 -18.79 0.08
N ALA A 191 0.50 -17.76 0.05
CA ALA A 191 -0.51 -17.54 1.09
C ALA A 191 -1.47 -18.73 1.24
N ARG A 192 -1.93 -19.34 0.13
CA ARG A 192 -2.79 -20.55 0.16
C ARG A 192 -2.11 -21.69 0.92
N THR A 193 -0.84 -21.95 0.61
CA THR A 193 -0.06 -23.00 1.26
C THR A 193 0.16 -22.70 2.74
N ALA A 194 0.57 -21.46 3.06
CA ALA A 194 0.92 -21.07 4.42
C ALA A 194 -0.30 -21.01 5.36
N THR A 195 -1.47 -20.65 4.83
CA THR A 195 -2.72 -20.50 5.61
C THR A 195 -3.69 -21.68 5.49
N GLY A 196 -3.44 -22.63 4.61
CA GLY A 196 -4.37 -23.73 4.30
C GLY A 196 -5.68 -23.29 3.62
N CYS A 197 -5.77 -22.05 3.12
CA CYS A 197 -7.01 -21.51 2.55
C CYS A 197 -6.97 -21.47 1.02
N ALA A 198 -7.61 -22.44 0.36
CA ALA A 198 -7.61 -22.54 -1.11
C ALA A 198 -8.28 -21.37 -1.83
N GLU A 199 -9.15 -20.62 -1.15
CA GLU A 199 -9.95 -19.54 -1.76
C GLU A 199 -9.21 -18.19 -1.88
N LEU A 200 -7.93 -18.13 -1.50
CA LEU A 200 -7.07 -16.97 -1.74
C LEU A 200 -6.67 -16.93 -3.21
N VAL A 201 -7.55 -16.44 -4.08
CA VAL A 201 -7.35 -16.32 -5.53
C VAL A 201 -7.52 -14.86 -5.99
N PRO A 202 -6.87 -14.42 -7.08
CA PRO A 202 -6.92 -13.02 -7.53
C PRO A 202 -8.34 -12.48 -7.77
N ASP A 203 -9.21 -13.31 -8.34
CA ASP A 203 -10.57 -12.93 -8.76
C ASP A 203 -11.65 -13.45 -7.80
N ARG A 204 -11.30 -13.54 -6.51
CA ARG A 204 -12.25 -13.94 -5.47
C ARG A 204 -13.51 -13.05 -5.55
N PRO A 205 -14.72 -13.64 -5.63
CA PRO A 205 -15.95 -12.88 -5.53
C PRO A 205 -16.00 -12.25 -4.13
N THR A 206 -16.00 -10.92 -4.06
CA THR A 206 -16.16 -10.25 -2.77
C THR A 206 -17.55 -10.56 -2.24
N ALA A 207 -17.62 -11.09 -1.02
CA ALA A 207 -18.90 -11.31 -0.37
C ALA A 207 -19.52 -9.92 -0.13
N GLN A 208 -20.55 -9.57 -0.90
CA GLN A 208 -21.34 -8.38 -0.61
C GLN A 208 -21.88 -8.52 0.82
N THR A 209 -21.55 -7.56 1.67
CA THR A 209 -22.18 -7.43 2.99
C THR A 209 -23.69 -7.50 2.79
N PRO A 210 -24.43 -8.39 3.47
CA PRO A 210 -25.88 -8.40 3.36
C PRO A 210 -26.36 -7.02 3.80
N ASP A 211 -27.09 -6.36 2.92
CA ASP A 211 -27.66 -5.05 3.18
C ASP A 211 -28.53 -5.16 4.45
N SER A 212 -28.15 -4.46 5.51
CA SER A 212 -28.82 -4.47 6.82
C SER A 212 -30.13 -3.66 6.78
N THR A 213 -30.90 -3.81 5.70
CA THR A 213 -32.17 -3.10 5.44
C THR A 213 -33.40 -4.01 5.57
N ALA A 214 -33.22 -5.30 5.87
CA ALA A 214 -34.33 -6.25 6.04
C ALA A 214 -34.50 -6.71 7.50
N ARG A 215 -34.85 -5.81 8.42
CA ARG A 215 -35.45 -6.17 9.72
C ARG A 215 -36.22 -5.02 10.36
N SER A 216 -37.37 -4.70 9.77
CA SER A 216 -38.44 -3.97 10.44
C SER A 216 -39.76 -4.16 9.69
N GLN A 217 -40.30 -5.38 9.73
CA GLN A 217 -41.75 -5.56 9.62
C GLN A 217 -42.33 -5.48 11.04
N PRO A 218 -43.23 -4.53 11.34
CA PRO A 218 -43.96 -4.55 12.59
C PRO A 218 -44.98 -5.71 12.55
N ALA A 219 -45.08 -6.42 13.66
CA ALA A 219 -46.02 -7.52 13.85
C ALA A 219 -47.46 -7.07 13.59
N ALA A 220 -48.20 -7.89 12.83
CA ALA A 220 -49.63 -7.72 12.60
C ALA A 220 -50.40 -7.80 13.93
N ALA A 221 -51.30 -6.85 14.15
CA ALA A 221 -52.21 -6.82 15.29
C ALA A 221 -53.20 -8.01 15.25
N PRO A 222 -53.62 -8.55 16.40
CA PRO A 222 -54.57 -9.65 16.46
C PRO A 222 -56.00 -9.19 16.08
N PRO A 223 -56.88 -10.11 15.63
CA PRO A 223 -58.21 -9.75 15.18
C PRO A 223 -59.12 -9.40 16.35
N GLU A 224 -59.94 -8.35 16.18
CA GLU A 224 -61.04 -8.03 17.10
C GLU A 224 -62.18 -9.04 16.92
N ASP A 225 -62.61 -9.62 18.03
CA ASP A 225 -63.75 -10.53 18.15
C ASP A 225 -65.05 -9.70 18.17
N PRO A 226 -66.13 -10.10 17.47
CA PRO A 226 -67.38 -9.35 17.48
C PRO A 226 -68.27 -9.78 18.65
N ALA A 227 -68.91 -8.83 19.31
CA ALA A 227 -69.95 -9.10 20.30
C ALA A 227 -71.08 -8.06 20.19
N PRO A 228 -72.29 -8.41 20.66
CA PRO A 228 -73.23 -9.37 20.11
C PRO A 228 -74.31 -8.71 19.20
#